data_AF-A0A851PLL0-F1
#
_entry.id   AF-A0A851PLL0-F1
#
_cell.length_a   1.000
_cell.length_b   1.000
_cell.length_c   1.000
_cell.angle_alpha   90.00
_cell.angle_beta   90.00
_cell.angle_gamma   90.00
#
_symmetry.space_group_name_H-M   'P 1'
#
loop_
_entity.id
_entity.type
_entity.pdbx_description
1 polymer ?
#
loop_
_entity_poly.entity_id
_entity_poly.type
_entity_poly.pdbx_seq_one_letter_code
_entity_poly.pdbx_strand_id
1 'polypeptide(L)'
;SPAGLQNDHKALMKQVEEALHQLHAREKEKHARDEAEALAEAMSQNQSLPRAFAKVNAVTPGSPASVSGLQVDDEIVEFGSVNVNNFQNLQNIATVVQHSEGRPLSVTVIRGGKKVHVGLTPKRWAGKGLLG
;
A
#
# COMPACT_ATOMS: atom_id res chain seq x y z
N SER A 1 8.03 69.36 -20.11
CA SER A 1 7.89 68.49 -18.93
C SER A 1 8.12 67.04 -19.33
N PRO A 2 9.27 66.40 -18.99
CA PRO A 2 9.57 65.05 -19.42
C PRO A 2 9.37 64.06 -18.27
N ALA A 3 8.17 63.48 -18.15
CA ALA A 3 7.85 62.46 -17.14
C ALA A 3 7.39 61.12 -17.76
N GLY A 4 7.64 60.91 -19.06
CA GLY A 4 7.12 59.75 -19.80
C GLY A 4 8.03 58.52 -19.80
N LEU A 5 9.35 58.67 -19.92
CA LEU A 5 10.21 57.53 -20.30
C LEU A 5 10.60 56.58 -19.15
N GLN A 6 10.41 56.99 -17.88
CA GLN A 6 10.79 56.16 -16.73
C GLN A 6 9.73 55.11 -16.37
N ASN A 7 8.48 55.26 -16.82
CA ASN A 7 7.39 54.35 -16.49
C ASN A 7 7.39 53.08 -17.36
N ASP A 8 7.67 53.22 -18.65
CA ASP A 8 7.63 52.10 -19.61
C ASP A 8 8.71 51.04 -19.34
N HIS A 9 9.91 51.47 -18.92
CA HIS A 9 11.00 50.55 -18.63
C HIS A 9 10.75 49.71 -17.37
N LYS A 10 10.08 50.28 -16.36
CA LYS A 10 9.68 49.58 -15.13
C LYS A 10 8.57 48.55 -15.40
N ALA A 11 7.62 48.90 -16.26
CA ALA A 11 6.54 48.00 -16.64
C ALA A 11 7.07 46.79 -17.44
N LEU A 12 8.03 47.02 -18.34
CA LEU A 12 8.62 45.96 -19.16
C LEU A 12 9.45 44.97 -18.33
N MET A 13 10.28 45.46 -17.38
CA MET A 13 11.01 44.56 -16.47
C MET A 13 10.07 43.68 -15.64
N LYS A 14 8.98 44.26 -15.14
CA LYS A 14 8.02 43.53 -14.30
C LYS A 14 7.30 42.42 -15.09
N GLN A 15 6.98 42.67 -16.36
CA GLN A 15 6.39 41.64 -17.24
C GLN A 15 7.35 40.48 -17.53
N VAL A 16 8.64 40.77 -17.71
CA VAL A 16 9.66 39.72 -17.93
C VAL A 16 9.85 38.88 -16.66
N GLU A 17 9.86 39.52 -15.49
CA GLU A 17 10.01 38.85 -14.19
C GLU A 17 8.80 37.96 -13.85
N GLU A 18 7.57 38.44 -14.11
CA GLU A 18 6.35 37.63 -13.96
C GLU A 18 6.32 36.44 -14.93
N ALA A 19 6.73 36.63 -16.18
CA ALA A 19 6.76 35.56 -17.17
C ALA A 19 7.76 34.44 -16.79
N LEU A 20 8.93 34.81 -16.26
CA LEU A 20 9.95 33.86 -15.83
C LEU A 20 9.48 33.05 -14.61
N HIS A 21 8.84 33.70 -13.64
CA HIS A 21 8.29 33.02 -12.47
C HIS A 21 7.16 32.05 -12.81
N GLN A 22 6.26 32.41 -13.72
CA GLN A 22 5.16 31.54 -14.15
C GLN A 22 5.67 30.29 -14.89
N LEU A 23 6.73 30.44 -15.69
CA LEU A 23 7.34 29.32 -16.41
C LEU A 23 8.03 28.36 -15.44
N HIS A 24 8.87 28.87 -14.54
CA HIS A 24 9.56 28.04 -13.54
C HIS A 24 8.60 27.32 -12.57
N ALA A 25 7.47 27.95 -12.22
CA ALA A 25 6.45 27.31 -11.37
C ALA A 25 5.79 26.12 -12.08
N ARG A 26 5.42 26.27 -13.36
CA ARG A 26 4.84 25.19 -14.16
C ARG A 26 5.82 24.06 -14.44
N GLU A 27 7.10 24.38 -14.65
CA GLU A 27 8.12 23.37 -14.88
C GLU A 27 8.39 22.55 -13.62
N LYS A 28 8.46 23.17 -12.43
CA LYS A 28 8.57 22.44 -11.16
C LYS A 28 7.38 21.51 -10.91
N GLU A 29 6.17 21.97 -11.17
CA GLU A 29 4.95 21.19 -10.92
C GLU A 29 4.82 20.02 -11.89
N LYS A 30 5.19 20.24 -13.16
CA LYS A 30 5.25 19.19 -14.18
C LYS A 30 6.34 18.17 -13.86
N HIS A 31 7.55 18.62 -13.51
CA HIS A 31 8.66 17.73 -13.16
C HIS A 31 8.37 16.89 -11.91
N ALA A 32 7.77 17.50 -10.88
CA ALA A 32 7.38 16.77 -9.68
C ALA A 32 6.29 15.72 -9.96
N ARG A 33 5.37 16.01 -10.89
CA ARG A 33 4.36 15.05 -11.34
C ARG A 33 4.99 13.92 -12.16
N ASP A 34 5.85 14.25 -13.12
CA ASP A 34 6.56 13.27 -13.95
C ASP A 34 7.47 12.37 -13.08
N GLU A 35 8.15 12.91 -12.06
CA GLU A 35 8.94 12.14 -11.10
C GLU A 35 8.07 11.22 -10.22
N ALA A 36 6.93 11.70 -9.74
CA ALA A 36 6.00 10.90 -8.95
C ALA A 36 5.40 9.75 -9.79
N GLU A 37 5.10 10.02 -11.06
CA GLU A 37 4.56 9.05 -12.01
C GLU A 37 5.63 8.01 -12.39
N ALA A 38 6.88 8.45 -12.66
CA ALA A 38 8.01 7.58 -12.91
C ALA A 38 8.38 6.71 -11.69
N LEU A 39 8.28 7.24 -10.47
CA LEU A 39 8.49 6.46 -9.24
C LEU A 39 7.39 5.42 -9.06
N ALA A 40 6.12 5.77 -9.31
CA ALA A 40 5.00 4.84 -9.25
C ALA A 40 5.10 3.73 -10.30
N GLU A 41 5.55 4.06 -11.52
CA GLU A 41 5.82 3.09 -12.58
C GLU A 41 7.02 2.19 -12.24
N ALA A 42 8.13 2.75 -11.75
CA ALA A 42 9.30 1.97 -11.34
C ALA A 42 8.98 1.00 -10.18
N MET A 43 8.09 1.38 -9.26
CA MET A 43 7.60 0.49 -8.19
C MET A 43 6.68 -0.62 -8.71
N SER A 44 5.99 -0.38 -9.83
CA SER A 44 5.03 -1.33 -10.43
C SER A 44 5.68 -2.33 -11.38
N GLN A 45 6.75 -1.94 -12.08
CA GLN A 45 7.43 -2.75 -13.09
C GLN A 45 8.23 -3.95 -12.54
N ASN A 46 8.41 -4.06 -11.22
CA ASN A 46 9.27 -5.08 -10.60
C ASN A 46 8.57 -6.06 -9.64
N GLN A 47 7.24 -6.08 -9.61
CA GLN A 47 6.49 -6.93 -8.68
C GLN A 47 5.79 -8.07 -9.40
N SER A 48 6.53 -9.14 -9.72
CA SER A 48 5.88 -10.43 -9.86
C SER A 48 5.19 -10.73 -8.53
N LEU A 49 3.86 -10.81 -8.54
CA LEU A 49 3.11 -11.06 -7.31
C LEU A 49 3.56 -12.41 -6.73
N PRO A 50 3.89 -12.46 -5.43
CA PRO A 50 4.27 -13.71 -4.80
C PRO A 50 3.14 -14.73 -4.95
N ARG A 51 3.52 -15.99 -5.22
CA ARG A 51 2.57 -17.07 -5.40
C ARG A 51 1.83 -17.37 -4.10
N ALA A 52 0.51 -17.25 -4.13
CA ALA A 52 -0.34 -17.64 -3.01
C ALA A 52 -0.42 -19.16 -2.85
N PHE A 53 -0.53 -19.62 -1.61
CA PHE A 53 -0.69 -21.05 -1.28
C PHE A 53 -2.07 -21.38 -0.71
N ALA A 54 -2.83 -20.36 -0.29
CA ALA A 54 -4.18 -20.52 0.23
C ALA A 54 -5.06 -19.31 -0.13
N LYS A 55 -6.38 -19.49 -0.11
CA LYS A 55 -7.35 -18.42 -0.30
C LYS A 55 -8.35 -18.40 0.84
N VAL A 56 -8.69 -17.21 1.33
CA VAL A 56 -9.71 -17.02 2.36
C VAL A 56 -11.09 -17.20 1.73
N ASN A 57 -11.80 -18.25 2.13
CA ASN A 57 -13.14 -18.54 1.60
C ASN A 57 -14.27 -17.90 2.42
N ALA A 58 -14.03 -17.66 3.71
CA ALA A 58 -15.01 -17.10 4.62
C ALA A 58 -14.30 -16.38 5.76
N VAL A 59 -14.94 -15.34 6.29
CA VAL A 59 -14.52 -14.62 7.49
C VAL A 59 -15.75 -14.39 8.34
N THR A 60 -15.76 -14.91 9.57
CA THR A 60 -16.93 -14.75 10.44
C THR A 60 -16.94 -13.37 11.11
N PRO A 61 -18.06 -12.62 11.11
CA PRO A 61 -18.12 -11.32 11.78
C PRO A 61 -17.76 -11.40 13.27
N GLY A 62 -16.91 -10.47 13.72
CA GLY A 62 -16.43 -10.44 15.11
C GLY A 62 -15.39 -11.52 15.45
N SER A 63 -14.97 -12.34 14.49
CA SER A 63 -13.86 -13.27 14.67
C SER A 63 -12.51 -12.54 14.73
N PRO A 64 -11.46 -13.18 15.26
CA PRO A 64 -10.09 -12.67 15.17
C PRO A 64 -9.67 -12.31 13.73
N ALA A 65 -10.02 -13.13 12.72
CA ALA A 65 -9.72 -12.82 11.32
C ALA A 65 -10.45 -11.55 10.84
N SER A 66 -11.74 -11.39 11.22
CA SER A 66 -12.53 -10.20 10.89
C SER A 66 -11.95 -8.93 11.54
N VAL A 67 -11.63 -8.99 12.83
CA VAL A 67 -11.08 -7.86 13.59
C VAL A 67 -9.71 -7.44 13.05
N SER A 68 -8.92 -8.40 12.58
CA SER A 68 -7.63 -8.15 11.92
C SER A 68 -7.77 -7.57 10.51
N GLY A 69 -8.97 -7.57 9.92
CA GLY A 69 -9.22 -7.02 8.60
C GLY A 69 -8.90 -7.97 7.44
N LEU A 70 -8.84 -9.29 7.69
CA LEU A 70 -8.88 -10.29 6.61
C LEU A 70 -10.24 -10.25 5.92
N GLN A 71 -10.23 -10.50 4.62
CA GLN A 71 -11.41 -10.45 3.77
C GLN A 71 -11.55 -11.74 2.97
N VAL A 72 -12.78 -12.03 2.55
CA VAL A 72 -13.05 -13.11 1.60
C VAL A 72 -12.31 -12.81 0.30
N ASP A 73 -11.82 -13.86 -0.35
CA ASP A 73 -10.99 -13.84 -1.55
C ASP A 73 -9.57 -13.27 -1.38
N ASP A 74 -9.14 -12.96 -0.16
CA ASP A 74 -7.72 -12.71 0.10
C ASP A 74 -6.89 -13.96 -0.23
N GLU A 75 -5.85 -13.79 -1.06
CA GLU A 75 -4.91 -14.85 -1.40
C GLU A 75 -3.71 -14.79 -0.47
N ILE A 76 -3.56 -15.78 0.41
CA ILE A 76 -2.50 -15.81 1.41
C ILE A 76 -1.19 -16.25 0.76
N VAL A 77 -0.18 -15.39 0.87
CA VAL A 77 1.19 -15.65 0.40
C VAL A 77 2.14 -15.96 1.55
N GLU A 78 1.86 -15.45 2.74
CA GLU A 78 2.60 -15.73 3.97
C GLU A 78 1.68 -15.70 5.19
N PHE A 79 1.87 -16.63 6.12
CA PHE A 79 1.14 -16.73 7.38
C PHE A 79 2.10 -17.07 8.52
N GLY A 80 2.55 -16.05 9.25
CA GLY A 80 3.63 -16.18 10.22
C GLY A 80 4.90 -16.71 9.56
N SER A 81 5.35 -17.89 9.98
CA SER A 81 6.50 -18.57 9.38
C SER A 81 6.17 -19.44 8.17
N VAL A 82 4.89 -19.58 7.80
CA VAL A 82 4.44 -20.43 6.70
C VAL A 82 4.35 -19.63 5.40
N ASN A 83 4.92 -20.16 4.32
CA ASN A 83 4.89 -19.58 2.98
C ASN A 83 4.83 -20.69 1.92
N VAL A 84 4.80 -20.31 0.64
CA VAL A 84 4.68 -21.25 -0.49
C VAL A 84 5.79 -22.33 -0.54
N ASN A 85 6.98 -22.07 0.03
CA ASN A 85 8.10 -23.00 -0.02
C ASN A 85 8.01 -24.09 1.06
N ASN A 86 7.33 -23.82 2.18
CA ASN A 86 7.22 -24.75 3.30
C ASN A 86 5.79 -25.21 3.59
N PHE A 87 4.79 -24.64 2.93
CA PHE A 87 3.40 -25.07 3.05
C PHE A 87 3.20 -26.41 2.36
N GLN A 88 2.92 -27.44 3.15
CA GLN A 88 2.60 -28.78 2.66
C GLN A 88 1.11 -29.09 2.86
N ASN A 89 0.55 -28.68 3.99
CA ASN A 89 -0.85 -28.90 4.32
C ASN A 89 -1.34 -27.90 5.38
N LEU A 90 -2.65 -27.91 5.64
CA LEU A 90 -3.29 -27.01 6.60
C LEU A 90 -2.82 -27.20 8.05
N GLN A 91 -2.19 -28.33 8.41
CA GLN A 91 -1.66 -28.48 9.76
C GLN A 91 -0.52 -27.50 10.04
N ASN A 92 0.30 -27.13 9.05
CA ASN A 92 1.37 -26.15 9.25
C ASN A 92 0.81 -24.82 9.77
N ILE A 93 -0.30 -24.36 9.18
CA ILE A 93 -1.02 -23.16 9.62
C ILE A 93 -1.59 -23.39 11.03
N ALA A 94 -2.27 -24.52 11.25
CA ALA A 94 -2.87 -24.84 12.54
C ALA A 94 -1.84 -24.84 13.68
N THR A 95 -0.62 -25.34 13.46
CA THR A 95 0.47 -25.33 14.43
C THR A 95 0.93 -23.91 14.75
N VAL A 96 1.12 -23.05 13.74
CA VAL A 96 1.50 -21.65 13.94
C VAL A 96 0.42 -20.89 14.72
N VAL A 97 -0.85 -21.11 14.38
CA VAL A 97 -1.99 -20.48 15.04
C VAL A 97 -2.06 -20.87 16.52
N GLN A 98 -1.91 -22.16 16.82
CA GLN A 98 -1.93 -22.66 18.21
C GLN A 98 -0.77 -22.11 19.03
N HIS A 99 0.45 -22.14 18.49
CA HIS A 99 1.61 -21.61 19.20
C HIS A 99 1.54 -20.09 19.39
N SER A 100 0.86 -19.37 18.50
CA SER A 100 0.70 -17.92 18.56
C SER A 100 -0.60 -17.49 19.23
N GLU A 101 -1.29 -18.38 19.96
CA GLU A 101 -2.51 -17.99 20.71
C GLU A 101 -2.20 -16.83 21.67
N GLY A 102 -3.00 -15.77 21.57
CA GLY A 102 -2.85 -14.51 22.32
C GLY A 102 -1.77 -13.56 21.79
N ARG A 103 -1.01 -13.94 20.76
CA ARG A 103 0.10 -13.13 20.21
C ARG A 103 -0.14 -12.76 18.74
N PRO A 104 0.22 -11.54 18.31
CA PRO A 104 0.07 -11.14 16.92
C PRO A 104 1.05 -11.93 16.03
N LEU A 105 0.56 -12.38 14.88
CA LEU A 105 1.32 -12.93 13.77
C LEU A 105 1.10 -12.10 12.51
N SER A 106 2.17 -11.96 11.74
CA SER A 106 2.10 -11.28 10.43
C SER A 106 1.48 -12.22 9.41
N VAL A 107 0.48 -11.74 8.68
CA VAL A 107 -0.10 -12.41 7.52
C VAL A 107 0.06 -11.48 6.34
N THR A 108 0.53 -12.01 5.22
CA THR A 108 0.64 -11.28 3.98
C THR A 108 -0.31 -11.88 2.97
N VAL A 109 -1.15 -11.04 2.37
CA VAL A 109 -2.16 -11.45 1.38
C VAL A 109 -2.04 -10.63 0.10
N ILE A 110 -2.56 -11.16 -1.00
CA ILE A 110 -2.88 -10.41 -2.20
C ILE A 110 -4.38 -10.13 -2.19
N ARG A 111 -4.74 -8.84 -2.29
CA ARG A 111 -6.11 -8.34 -2.36
C ARG A 111 -6.25 -7.43 -3.57
N GLY A 112 -7.10 -7.81 -4.52
CA GLY A 112 -7.27 -7.04 -5.77
C GLY A 112 -5.95 -6.82 -6.52
N GLY A 113 -5.07 -7.83 -6.53
CA GLY A 113 -3.76 -7.74 -7.18
C GLY A 113 -2.70 -6.92 -6.43
N LYS A 114 -2.97 -6.47 -5.20
CA LYS A 114 -2.01 -5.71 -4.38
C LYS A 114 -1.62 -6.49 -3.13
N LYS A 115 -0.36 -6.39 -2.74
CA LYS A 115 0.16 -6.98 -1.51
C LYS A 115 -0.31 -6.17 -0.29
N VAL A 116 -0.90 -6.85 0.69
CA VAL A 116 -1.42 -6.27 1.93
C VAL A 116 -0.87 -7.03 3.12
N HIS A 117 -0.39 -6.32 4.14
CA HIS A 117 0.08 -6.90 5.40
C HIS A 117 -0.99 -6.75 6.48
N VAL A 118 -1.27 -7.84 7.19
CA VAL A 118 -2.33 -7.95 8.19
C VAL A 118 -1.75 -8.52 9.48
N GLY A 119 -1.98 -7.83 10.60
CA GLY A 119 -1.64 -8.34 11.93
C GLY A 119 -2.78 -9.19 12.49
N LEU A 120 -2.59 -10.51 12.55
CA LEU A 120 -3.59 -11.44 13.05
C LEU A 120 -3.25 -11.92 14.46
N THR A 121 -4.18 -11.82 15.41
CA THR A 121 -3.96 -12.33 16.77
C THR A 121 -4.93 -13.49 17.04
N PRO A 122 -4.48 -14.75 16.98
CA PRO A 122 -5.32 -15.90 17.28
C PRO A 122 -5.79 -15.87 18.73
N LYS A 123 -7.07 -16.12 18.96
CA LYS A 123 -7.62 -16.23 20.30
C LYS A 123 -8.92 -16.99 20.29
N ARG A 124 -9.28 -17.60 21.42
CA ARG A 124 -10.64 -18.11 21.63
C ARG A 124 -11.65 -16.97 21.45
N TRP A 125 -12.74 -17.29 20.78
CA TRP A 125 -13.84 -16.37 20.47
C TRP A 125 -15.17 -17.14 20.51
N ALA A 126 -16.29 -16.48 20.26
CA ALA A 126 -17.62 -17.08 20.39
C ALA A 126 -17.89 -18.25 19.40
N GLY A 127 -17.10 -18.37 18.34
CA GLY A 127 -17.20 -19.46 17.36
C GLY A 127 -16.17 -20.58 17.56
N LYS A 128 -15.99 -21.38 16.52
CA LYS A 128 -15.08 -22.54 16.55
C LYS A 128 -13.63 -22.11 16.27
N GLY A 129 -12.70 -22.68 17.04
CA GLY A 129 -11.26 -22.49 16.81
C GLY A 129 -10.73 -21.15 17.31
N LEU A 130 -9.66 -20.65 16.66
CA LEU A 130 -8.91 -19.47 17.10
C LEU A 130 -8.91 -18.30 16.11
N LEU A 131 -9.50 -18.47 14.92
CA LEU A 131 -9.42 -17.50 13.80
C LEU A 131 -10.79 -17.03 13.32
N GLY A 132 -11.65 -17.98 12.94
CA GLY A 132 -13.05 -17.78 12.57
C GLY A 132 -13.35 -17.23 11.19
#